data_AF-A0A949M391-F1
#
_entry.id   AF-A0A949M391-F1
#
_cell.length_a   1.000
_cell.length_b   1.000
_cell.length_c   1.000
_cell.angle_alpha   90.00
_cell.angle_beta   90.00
_cell.angle_gamma   90.00
#
_symmetry.space_group_name_H-M   'P 1'
#
loop_
_entity.id
_entity.type
_entity.pdbx_description
1 polymer ?
#
loop_
_entity_poly.entity_id
_entity_poly.type
_entity_poly.pdbx_seq_one_letter_code
_entity_poly.pdbx_strand_id
1 'polypeptide(L)'
;MGRHRPISAPTVLLVMSLLVVALIGGCGSSTSTAADRSDPALASEESTTSSSSMTPPTAPSTSSDAVPATESPTAAPTPTIAPHLPRPLSPGLAGKVIVIDAGHDGGNASHPAEINQLVDAGNGVTKACDTTGTGSFDGYPEYAFTLSVAQQLAGTLRAAGAQVVMVREDSSGWGPCITERARIGNEAHADLAISIHGDGNDTPGARGFHVLVPVATAQNATMVPAAQRFGTLLRDSFPATGMPVSNYLGTNGIMARGDLGGLNLSTVPKVFIECGNMHNGDDLALMRSAAFQQNAADAIAAAMGSYFG
;
A
#
# COMPACT_ATOMS: atom_id res chain seq x y z
N MET A 1 8.49 57.32 10.25
CA MET A 1 9.57 57.66 9.28
C MET A 1 10.86 57.02 9.76
N GLY A 2 11.08 55.74 9.41
CA GLY A 2 12.28 54.98 9.75
C GLY A 2 13.06 54.69 8.47
N ARG A 3 14.33 55.10 8.43
CA ARG A 3 15.21 55.02 7.26
C ARG A 3 15.67 53.58 7.02
N HIS A 4 15.50 53.11 5.78
CA HIS A 4 16.09 51.88 5.26
C HIS A 4 17.63 51.95 5.25
N ARG A 5 18.28 50.87 5.69
CA ARG A 5 19.69 50.57 5.39
C ARG A 5 19.72 49.41 4.39
N PRO A 6 20.56 49.44 3.34
CA PRO A 6 20.77 48.29 2.47
C PRO A 6 21.84 47.37 3.07
N ILE A 7 21.61 46.06 3.03
CA ILE A 7 22.61 45.03 3.32
C ILE A 7 23.09 44.47 1.98
N SER A 8 24.39 44.53 1.80
CA SER A 8 25.20 44.11 0.66
C SER A 8 25.26 42.58 0.50
N ALA A 9 25.13 42.10 -0.73
CA ALA A 9 25.34 40.71 -1.13
C ALA A 9 26.84 40.41 -1.35
N PRO A 10 27.33 39.18 -1.06
CA PRO A 10 28.68 38.79 -1.40
C PRO A 10 28.77 38.17 -2.81
N THR A 11 29.77 38.62 -3.55
CA THR A 11 30.22 38.13 -4.85
C THR A 11 30.79 36.71 -4.73
N VAL A 12 30.22 35.73 -5.44
CA VAL A 12 30.80 34.39 -5.58
C VAL A 12 31.64 34.35 -6.86
N LEU A 13 32.92 34.05 -6.70
CA LEU A 13 33.93 33.95 -7.76
C LEU A 13 33.84 32.55 -8.41
N LEU A 14 33.49 32.52 -9.70
CA LEU A 14 33.44 31.32 -10.53
C LEU A 14 34.87 31.01 -11.06
N VAL A 15 35.45 29.88 -10.65
CA VAL A 15 36.71 29.38 -11.25
C VAL A 15 36.36 28.29 -12.26
N MET A 16 36.45 28.63 -13.53
CA MET A 16 36.36 27.72 -14.68
C MET A 16 37.75 27.20 -15.01
N SER A 17 37.97 25.90 -14.83
CA SER A 17 39.19 25.23 -15.31
C SER A 17 38.85 24.39 -16.53
N LEU A 18 39.30 24.88 -17.68
CA LEU A 18 39.34 24.21 -18.97
C LEU A 18 40.68 23.47 -19.09
N LEU A 19 40.70 22.17 -19.38
CA LEU A 19 41.89 21.52 -19.95
C LEU A 19 41.50 20.51 -21.03
N VAL A 20 42.28 20.56 -22.09
CA VAL A 20 42.07 20.07 -23.45
C VAL A 20 43.02 18.88 -23.72
N VAL A 21 42.44 17.80 -24.26
CA VAL A 21 42.92 16.85 -25.31
C VAL A 21 44.21 16.04 -25.10
N ALA A 22 44.10 14.71 -25.28
CA ALA A 22 44.94 13.93 -26.22
C ALA A 22 44.33 12.54 -26.52
N LEU A 23 44.18 12.24 -27.81
CA LEU A 23 43.84 10.91 -28.38
C LEU A 23 45.05 9.97 -28.30
N ILE A 24 44.82 8.69 -27.97
CA ILE A 24 45.58 7.55 -28.53
C ILE A 24 44.61 6.37 -28.69
N GLY A 25 44.55 5.79 -29.89
CA GLY A 25 43.75 4.63 -30.22
C GLY A 25 44.38 3.30 -29.78
N GLY A 26 43.53 2.27 -29.72
CA GLY A 26 43.96 0.88 -29.50
C GLY A 26 42.80 -0.08 -29.77
N CYS A 27 42.91 -0.83 -30.87
CA CYS A 27 42.04 -1.96 -31.19
C CYS A 27 42.23 -3.09 -30.16
N GLY A 28 41.14 -3.70 -29.71
CA GLY A 28 41.17 -4.88 -28.86
C GLY A 28 39.81 -5.57 -28.84
N SER A 29 39.66 -6.57 -29.70
CA SER A 29 38.51 -7.47 -29.76
C SER A 29 38.42 -8.27 -28.46
N SER A 30 37.26 -8.27 -27.81
CA SER A 30 36.92 -9.29 -26.81
C SER A 30 35.41 -9.49 -26.78
N THR A 31 35.05 -10.71 -27.13
CA THR A 31 33.75 -11.37 -27.01
C THR A 31 33.11 -11.11 -25.65
N SER A 32 31.84 -10.71 -25.64
CA SER A 32 30.98 -10.86 -24.47
C SER A 32 29.57 -11.23 -24.91
N THR A 33 29.15 -12.34 -24.32
CA THR A 33 27.85 -13.00 -24.32
C THR A 33 26.69 -12.03 -24.20
N ALA A 34 25.78 -12.08 -25.17
CA ALA A 34 24.45 -11.50 -25.08
C ALA A 34 23.62 -12.30 -24.05
N ALA A 35 23.29 -11.66 -22.92
CA ALA A 35 22.19 -12.06 -22.08
C ALA A 35 20.98 -11.25 -22.54
N ASP A 36 20.05 -11.96 -23.17
CA ASP A 36 18.78 -11.46 -23.69
C ASP A 36 17.93 -10.89 -22.53
N ARG A 37 17.69 -9.58 -22.57
CA ARG A 37 16.72 -8.89 -21.70
C ARG A 37 15.46 -8.70 -22.52
N SER A 38 14.46 -9.53 -22.26
CA SER A 38 13.12 -9.36 -22.81
C SER A 38 12.36 -8.33 -21.96
N ASP A 39 12.25 -7.11 -22.46
CA ASP A 39 11.19 -6.16 -22.09
C ASP A 39 9.84 -6.71 -22.57
N PRO A 40 8.76 -6.70 -21.77
CA PRO A 40 7.42 -6.75 -22.33
C PRO A 40 6.95 -5.34 -22.65
N ALA A 41 6.81 -5.11 -23.96
CA ALA A 41 6.23 -3.93 -24.55
C ALA A 41 4.75 -3.78 -24.22
N LEU A 42 4.35 -2.51 -24.14
CA LEU A 42 3.00 -2.00 -24.34
C LEU A 42 2.27 -2.73 -25.48
N ALA A 43 1.13 -3.34 -25.16
CA ALA A 43 0.12 -3.71 -26.16
C ALA A 43 -1.20 -3.05 -25.76
N SER A 44 -1.55 -2.05 -26.56
CA SER A 44 -2.90 -1.52 -26.69
C SER A 44 -3.69 -2.52 -27.55
N GLU A 45 -4.83 -3.00 -27.06
CA GLU A 45 -5.77 -3.72 -27.90
C GLU A 45 -7.15 -3.07 -27.90
N GLU A 46 -7.68 -3.10 -29.12
CA GLU A 46 -8.73 -2.31 -29.68
C GLU A 46 -10.11 -2.86 -29.31
N SER A 47 -11.06 -1.95 -29.08
CA SER A 47 -12.47 -2.25 -28.92
C SER A 47 -13.05 -2.93 -30.16
N THR A 48 -13.67 -4.09 -29.99
CA THR A 48 -14.63 -4.63 -30.94
C THR A 48 -16.02 -4.65 -30.32
N THR A 49 -16.87 -3.78 -30.84
CA THR A 49 -18.30 -3.69 -30.56
C THR A 49 -19.03 -4.87 -31.19
N SER A 50 -19.73 -5.68 -30.39
CA SER A 50 -20.74 -6.61 -30.89
C SER A 50 -22.09 -6.28 -30.26
N SER A 51 -22.95 -5.69 -31.07
CA SER A 51 -24.33 -5.34 -30.77
C SER A 51 -25.20 -6.59 -30.89
N SER A 52 -25.81 -7.03 -29.79
CA SER A 52 -26.88 -8.03 -29.81
C SER A 52 -28.16 -7.42 -29.25
N SER A 53 -29.10 -7.18 -30.16
CA SER A 53 -30.47 -6.76 -29.91
C SER A 53 -31.34 -7.96 -29.53
N MET A 54 -32.02 -7.91 -28.38
CA MET A 54 -33.21 -8.73 -28.13
C MET A 54 -34.29 -7.91 -27.45
N THR A 55 -35.45 -7.82 -28.12
CA THR A 55 -36.71 -7.28 -27.59
C THR A 55 -37.62 -8.46 -27.18
N PRO A 56 -38.41 -8.34 -26.10
CA PRO A 56 -39.28 -9.40 -25.58
C PRO A 56 -40.66 -9.39 -26.29
N PRO A 57 -41.52 -10.44 -26.16
CA PRO A 57 -42.57 -10.34 -25.13
C PRO A 57 -43.24 -11.66 -24.62
N THR A 58 -43.99 -11.47 -23.53
CA THR A 58 -45.30 -12.07 -23.12
C THR A 58 -45.36 -13.28 -22.18
N ALA A 59 -46.11 -13.07 -21.10
CA ALA A 59 -46.63 -14.03 -20.12
C ALA A 59 -47.90 -14.75 -20.61
N PRO A 60 -48.34 -15.78 -19.87
CA PRO A 60 -49.77 -15.87 -19.53
C PRO A 60 -50.02 -16.10 -18.03
N SER A 61 -51.23 -15.70 -17.61
CA SER A 61 -51.78 -15.77 -16.26
C SER A 61 -52.62 -17.03 -16.02
N THR A 62 -52.95 -17.24 -14.73
CA THR A 62 -54.00 -18.11 -14.12
C THR A 62 -53.59 -19.59 -13.92
N SER A 63 -53.86 -20.28 -12.79
CA SER A 63 -54.92 -20.15 -11.80
C SER A 63 -54.54 -20.75 -10.43
N SER A 64 -55.27 -20.26 -9.42
CA SER A 64 -55.50 -20.76 -8.06
C SER A 64 -55.56 -22.28 -7.89
N ASP A 65 -54.97 -22.79 -6.80
CA ASP A 65 -55.62 -23.80 -5.97
C ASP A 65 -55.08 -23.80 -4.53
N ALA A 66 -55.97 -24.18 -3.61
CA ALA A 66 -55.94 -23.91 -2.19
C ALA A 66 -55.07 -24.85 -1.34
N VAL A 67 -54.77 -24.32 -0.14
CA VAL A 67 -53.97 -24.82 0.99
C VAL A 67 -54.46 -26.16 1.57
N PRO A 68 -53.55 -26.96 2.15
CA PRO A 68 -53.82 -27.52 3.47
C PRO A 68 -52.74 -27.09 4.48
N ALA A 69 -53.22 -26.71 5.68
CA ALA A 69 -52.40 -26.26 6.79
C ALA A 69 -51.56 -27.42 7.33
N THR A 70 -50.24 -27.20 7.43
CA THR A 70 -49.32 -28.08 8.15
C THR A 70 -48.61 -27.26 9.22
N GLU A 71 -48.60 -27.82 10.42
CA GLU A 71 -48.20 -27.22 11.68
C GLU A 71 -46.76 -26.68 11.69
N SER A 72 -46.57 -25.54 12.37
CA SER A 72 -45.27 -24.90 12.59
C SER A 72 -44.33 -25.79 13.42
N PRO A 73 -43.09 -26.03 12.98
CA PRO A 73 -42.05 -26.50 13.89
C PRO A 73 -41.45 -25.30 14.65
N THR A 74 -41.45 -25.43 15.97
CA THR A 74 -40.80 -24.57 16.96
C THR A 74 -39.38 -24.17 16.54
N ALA A 75 -39.13 -22.86 16.48
CA ALA A 75 -37.81 -22.30 16.20
C ALA A 75 -36.79 -22.75 17.27
N ALA A 76 -35.70 -23.39 16.81
CA ALA A 76 -34.53 -23.63 17.64
C ALA A 76 -33.84 -22.29 17.99
N PRO A 77 -33.25 -22.14 19.19
CA PRO A 77 -32.61 -20.90 19.58
C PRO A 77 -31.41 -20.61 18.67
N THR A 78 -31.42 -19.44 18.02
CA THR A 78 -30.26 -18.88 17.33
C THR A 78 -29.13 -18.74 18.35
N PRO A 79 -27.89 -19.20 18.07
CA PRO A 79 -26.78 -18.96 18.97
C PRO A 79 -26.54 -17.46 19.04
N THR A 80 -26.75 -16.87 20.22
CA THR A 80 -26.33 -15.51 20.53
C THR A 80 -24.82 -15.46 20.36
N ILE A 81 -24.35 -14.75 19.31
CA ILE A 81 -22.95 -14.35 19.20
C ILE A 81 -22.71 -13.39 20.39
N ALA A 82 -22.00 -13.87 21.40
CA ALA A 82 -21.52 -13.00 22.46
C ALA A 82 -20.65 -11.90 21.82
N PRO A 83 -20.73 -10.64 22.28
CA PRO A 83 -19.81 -9.62 21.81
C PRO A 83 -18.38 -10.12 22.04
N HIS A 84 -17.57 -10.13 20.97
CA HIS A 84 -16.14 -10.38 21.09
C HIS A 84 -15.58 -9.33 22.04
N LEU A 85 -15.25 -9.73 23.28
CA LEU A 85 -14.47 -8.86 24.15
C LEU A 85 -13.14 -8.59 23.42
N PRO A 86 -12.65 -7.34 23.41
CA PRO A 86 -11.34 -7.05 22.86
C PRO A 86 -10.31 -7.94 23.58
N ARG A 87 -9.64 -8.80 22.81
CA ARG A 87 -8.46 -9.53 23.28
C ARG A 87 -7.51 -8.48 23.90
N PRO A 88 -6.95 -8.72 25.10
CA PRO A 88 -6.02 -7.75 25.68
C PRO A 88 -4.92 -7.49 24.67
N LEU A 89 -4.84 -6.22 24.24
CA LEU A 89 -3.82 -5.74 23.32
C LEU A 89 -2.46 -6.10 23.91
N SER A 90 -1.58 -6.65 23.07
CA SER A 90 -0.26 -7.14 23.49
C SER A 90 0.47 -6.08 24.33
N PRO A 91 1.15 -6.46 25.43
CA PRO A 91 2.01 -5.56 26.17
C PRO A 91 3.02 -4.88 25.22
N GLY A 92 3.27 -3.58 25.38
CA GLY A 92 4.38 -2.88 24.70
C GLY A 92 4.00 -1.74 23.75
N LEU A 93 2.71 -1.52 23.45
CA LEU A 93 2.27 -0.42 22.56
C LEU A 93 2.13 0.94 23.26
N ALA A 94 1.89 0.94 24.57
CA ALA A 94 1.69 2.18 25.32
C ALA A 94 2.91 3.12 25.21
N GLY A 95 2.65 4.37 24.82
CA GLY A 95 3.66 5.41 24.64
C GLY A 95 4.44 5.36 23.33
N LYS A 96 4.29 4.31 22.51
CA LYS A 96 4.96 4.18 21.21
C LYS A 96 4.40 5.16 20.20
N VAL A 97 5.26 5.76 19.39
CA VAL A 97 4.88 6.60 18.26
C VAL A 97 4.83 5.74 17.00
N ILE A 98 3.63 5.58 16.44
CA ILE A 98 3.39 4.76 15.25
C ILE A 98 2.89 5.64 14.12
N VAL A 99 3.51 5.51 12.96
CA VAL A 99 3.07 6.20 11.73
C VAL A 99 2.33 5.23 10.83
N ILE A 100 1.12 5.61 10.42
CA ILE A 100 0.29 4.85 9.50
C ILE A 100 0.14 5.64 8.20
N ASP A 101 0.59 5.03 7.11
CA ASP A 101 0.51 5.55 5.76
C ASP A 101 -0.58 4.79 5.00
N ALA A 102 -1.74 5.43 4.80
CA ALA A 102 -2.76 4.89 3.93
C ALA A 102 -2.37 5.20 2.48
N GLY A 103 -2.03 4.18 1.70
CA GLY A 103 -1.56 4.33 0.33
C GLY A 103 -2.55 5.10 -0.55
N HIS A 104 -2.01 5.92 -1.46
CA HIS A 104 -2.72 6.71 -2.48
C HIS A 104 -3.73 7.72 -1.92
N ASP A 105 -4.33 8.55 -2.78
CA ASP A 105 -5.29 9.59 -2.39
C ASP A 105 -6.47 9.69 -3.36
N GLY A 106 -7.63 10.12 -2.84
CA GLY A 106 -8.87 10.14 -3.61
C GLY A 106 -8.87 11.16 -4.76
N GLY A 107 -8.08 12.21 -4.68
CA GLY A 107 -7.95 13.25 -5.70
C GLY A 107 -6.91 12.97 -6.77
N ASN A 108 -6.07 11.93 -6.63
CA ASN A 108 -4.93 11.68 -7.53
C ASN A 108 -5.36 11.58 -9.00
N ALA A 109 -6.48 10.90 -9.30
CA ALA A 109 -6.97 10.74 -10.67
C ALA A 109 -7.32 12.07 -11.38
N SER A 110 -7.62 13.11 -10.61
CA SER A 110 -7.95 14.46 -11.12
C SER A 110 -6.76 15.44 -11.13
N HIS A 111 -5.59 15.02 -10.62
CA HIS A 111 -4.39 15.85 -10.51
C HIS A 111 -3.16 15.18 -11.15
N PRO A 112 -3.23 14.75 -12.43
CA PRO A 112 -2.15 14.03 -13.09
C PRO A 112 -0.90 14.90 -13.28
N ALA A 113 -1.02 16.22 -13.37
CA ALA A 113 0.14 17.11 -13.54
C ALA A 113 0.99 17.14 -12.28
N GLU A 114 0.37 17.04 -11.11
CA GLU A 114 0.99 17.09 -9.80
C GLU A 114 1.56 15.71 -9.40
N ILE A 115 0.75 14.64 -9.48
CA ILE A 115 1.20 13.32 -9.04
C ILE A 115 2.29 12.73 -9.96
N ASN A 116 2.34 13.12 -11.23
CA ASN A 116 3.37 12.65 -12.16
C ASN A 116 4.68 13.45 -12.08
N GLN A 117 4.77 14.49 -11.24
CA GLN A 117 6.06 15.16 -11.01
C GLN A 117 7.07 14.16 -10.46
N LEU A 118 8.25 14.14 -11.06
CA LEU A 118 9.30 13.23 -10.65
C LEU A 118 9.97 13.72 -9.36
N VAL A 119 10.08 12.81 -8.39
CA VAL A 119 10.72 13.02 -7.09
C VAL A 119 11.86 12.02 -6.89
N ASP A 120 12.88 12.43 -6.14
CA ASP A 120 13.95 11.53 -5.70
C ASP A 120 13.39 10.51 -4.69
N ALA A 121 13.28 9.25 -5.11
CA ALA A 121 12.79 8.14 -4.31
C ALA A 121 13.92 7.42 -3.55
N GLY A 122 15.09 8.04 -3.42
CA GLY A 122 16.28 7.48 -2.80
C GLY A 122 16.87 6.31 -3.61
N ASN A 123 18.03 5.81 -3.16
CA ASN A 123 18.72 4.68 -3.81
C ASN A 123 19.04 4.91 -5.32
N GLY A 124 19.20 6.16 -5.76
CA GLY A 124 19.40 6.51 -7.16
C GLY A 124 18.15 6.32 -8.05
N VAL A 125 16.97 6.16 -7.44
CA VAL A 125 15.69 5.95 -8.13
C VAL A 125 14.91 7.26 -8.14
N THR A 126 14.32 7.61 -9.29
CA THR A 126 13.38 8.72 -9.44
C THR A 126 12.01 8.14 -9.82
N LYS A 127 10.93 8.60 -9.17
CA LYS A 127 9.56 8.12 -9.42
C LYS A 127 8.57 9.27 -9.43
N ALA A 128 7.37 9.01 -9.93
CA ALA A 128 6.24 9.91 -9.75
C ALA A 128 6.03 10.24 -8.26
N CYS A 129 5.59 11.46 -7.99
CA CYS A 129 5.22 11.97 -6.68
C CYS A 129 4.23 11.02 -5.99
N ASP A 130 3.17 10.62 -6.68
CA ASP A 130 2.23 9.60 -6.21
C ASP A 130 1.59 8.88 -7.42
N THR A 131 0.74 7.89 -7.16
CA THR A 131 -0.10 7.24 -8.16
C THR A 131 -1.55 7.16 -7.69
N THR A 132 -2.47 6.86 -8.59
CA THR A 132 -3.90 6.70 -8.25
C THR A 132 -4.18 5.48 -7.37
N GLY A 133 -3.24 4.55 -7.28
CA GLY A 133 -3.49 3.19 -6.82
C GLY A 133 -4.27 2.38 -7.85
N THR A 134 -4.49 1.10 -7.52
CA THR A 134 -5.35 0.22 -8.30
C THR A 134 -6.83 0.39 -7.97
N GLY A 135 -7.70 -0.40 -8.60
CA GLY A 135 -9.10 -0.52 -8.27
C GLY A 135 -9.65 -1.86 -8.73
N SER A 136 -10.74 -2.32 -8.10
CA SER A 136 -11.44 -3.50 -8.59
C SER A 136 -12.15 -3.24 -9.92
N PHE A 137 -12.48 -4.30 -10.65
CA PHE A 137 -13.18 -4.20 -11.94
C PHE A 137 -14.53 -3.45 -11.90
N ASP A 138 -15.19 -3.43 -10.74
CA ASP A 138 -16.43 -2.71 -10.48
C ASP A 138 -16.21 -1.38 -9.73
N GLY A 139 -14.97 -0.90 -9.66
CA GLY A 139 -14.63 0.48 -9.30
C GLY A 139 -14.43 0.75 -7.80
N TYR A 140 -14.23 -0.27 -6.95
CA TYR A 140 -13.79 -0.04 -5.56
C TYR A 140 -12.30 0.34 -5.56
N PRO A 141 -11.96 1.59 -5.19
CA PRO A 141 -10.59 2.07 -5.37
C PRO A 141 -9.71 1.70 -4.17
N GLU A 142 -8.43 1.47 -4.45
CA GLU A 142 -7.44 1.12 -3.42
C GLU A 142 -7.36 2.16 -2.30
N TYR A 143 -7.33 3.46 -2.63
CA TYR A 143 -7.22 4.53 -1.63
C TYR A 143 -8.33 4.52 -0.58
N ALA A 144 -9.52 4.00 -0.93
CA ALA A 144 -10.65 3.90 0.00
C ALA A 144 -10.47 2.70 0.93
N PHE A 145 -10.01 1.56 0.39
CA PHE A 145 -9.66 0.39 1.17
C PHE A 145 -8.53 0.70 2.18
N THR A 146 -7.44 1.29 1.72
CA THR A 146 -6.26 1.57 2.56
C THR A 146 -6.60 2.55 3.68
N LEU A 147 -7.40 3.58 3.40
CA LEU A 147 -7.86 4.52 4.43
C LEU A 147 -8.72 3.84 5.48
N SER A 148 -9.65 2.97 5.05
CA SER A 148 -10.53 2.26 5.99
C SER A 148 -9.75 1.37 6.97
N VAL A 149 -8.78 0.60 6.46
CA VAL A 149 -7.91 -0.23 7.32
C VAL A 149 -7.04 0.64 8.21
N ALA A 150 -6.48 1.73 7.67
CA ALA A 150 -5.64 2.66 8.43
C ALA A 150 -6.39 3.33 9.60
N GLN A 151 -7.64 3.75 9.38
CA GLN A 151 -8.48 4.34 10.42
C GLN A 151 -8.83 3.32 11.53
N GLN A 152 -9.14 2.08 11.16
CA GLN A 152 -9.37 0.99 12.12
C GLN A 152 -8.10 0.69 12.94
N LEU A 153 -6.95 0.60 12.26
CA LEU A 153 -5.65 0.41 12.92
C LEU A 153 -5.35 1.54 13.89
N ALA A 154 -5.59 2.80 13.48
CA ALA A 154 -5.41 3.95 14.34
C ALA A 154 -6.27 3.87 15.61
N GLY A 155 -7.52 3.43 15.48
CA GLY A 155 -8.41 3.16 16.61
C GLY A 155 -7.85 2.09 17.55
N THR A 156 -7.47 0.94 17.00
CA THR A 156 -6.89 -0.19 17.77
C THR A 156 -5.61 0.24 18.51
N LEU A 157 -4.70 0.97 17.85
CA LEU A 157 -3.44 1.41 18.44
C LEU A 157 -3.63 2.49 19.52
N ARG A 158 -4.51 3.47 19.28
CA ARG A 158 -4.83 4.50 20.29
C ARG A 158 -5.47 3.89 21.53
N ALA A 159 -6.34 2.90 21.36
CA ALA A 159 -6.92 2.14 22.48
C ALA A 159 -5.85 1.36 23.26
N ALA A 160 -4.76 0.95 22.61
CA ALA A 160 -3.59 0.34 23.24
C ALA A 160 -2.62 1.33 23.89
N GLY A 161 -2.91 2.64 23.84
CA GLY A 161 -2.08 3.70 24.41
C GLY A 161 -0.91 4.15 23.52
N ALA A 162 -0.87 3.75 22.25
CA ALA A 162 0.09 4.27 21.29
C ALA A 162 -0.29 5.69 20.84
N GLN A 163 0.72 6.50 20.53
CA GLN A 163 0.58 7.76 19.83
C GLN A 163 0.58 7.47 18.32
N VAL A 164 -0.49 7.84 17.62
CA VAL A 164 -0.66 7.52 16.20
C VAL A 164 -0.59 8.79 15.36
N VAL A 165 0.32 8.80 14.40
CA VAL A 165 0.44 9.82 13.34
C VAL A 165 -0.08 9.23 12.04
N MET A 166 -1.11 9.84 11.47
CA MET A 166 -1.64 9.47 10.16
C MET A 166 -0.96 10.32 9.09
N VAL A 167 -0.50 9.69 8.00
CA VAL A 167 0.02 10.43 6.83
C VAL A 167 -1.09 11.20 6.11
N ARG A 168 -2.30 10.63 6.09
CA ARG A 168 -3.54 11.30 5.67
C ARG A 168 -4.72 10.81 6.49
N GLU A 169 -5.70 11.67 6.71
CA GLU A 169 -6.87 11.37 7.55
C GLU A 169 -8.16 11.16 6.76
N ASP A 170 -8.21 11.65 5.52
CA ASP A 170 -9.35 11.53 4.62
C ASP A 170 -8.92 11.20 3.17
N SER A 171 -9.89 11.19 2.26
CA SER A 171 -9.70 10.95 0.82
C SER A 171 -9.85 12.24 -0.02
N SER A 172 -9.83 13.40 0.63
CA SER A 172 -9.91 14.68 -0.06
C SER A 172 -8.53 15.08 -0.58
N GLY A 173 -8.49 15.59 -1.81
CA GLY A 173 -7.24 16.06 -2.41
C GLY A 173 -6.31 14.95 -2.92
N TRP A 174 -5.17 15.38 -3.44
CA TRP A 174 -4.12 14.55 -4.02
C TRP A 174 -2.84 14.65 -3.19
N GLY A 175 -1.98 13.64 -3.27
CA GLY A 175 -0.79 13.54 -2.44
C GLY A 175 -1.11 13.40 -0.94
N PRO A 176 -0.10 13.39 -0.06
CA PRO A 176 1.27 13.87 -0.28
C PRO A 176 2.16 12.94 -1.12
N CYS A 177 3.20 13.50 -1.75
CA CYS A 177 4.17 12.69 -2.49
C CYS A 177 4.85 11.63 -1.62
N ILE A 178 5.32 10.53 -2.22
CA ILE A 178 6.04 9.43 -1.53
C ILE A 178 7.23 9.90 -0.67
N THR A 179 7.89 11.00 -1.06
CA THR A 179 8.97 11.64 -0.29
C THR A 179 8.45 12.26 1.00
N GLU A 180 7.34 12.97 0.92
CA GLU A 180 6.65 13.60 2.05
C GLU A 180 6.05 12.55 2.98
N ARG A 181 5.45 11.49 2.44
CA ARG A 181 4.97 10.33 3.22
C ARG A 181 6.09 9.70 4.07
N ALA A 182 7.30 9.60 3.53
CA ALA A 182 8.48 9.14 4.29
C ALA A 182 8.93 10.17 5.33
N ARG A 183 8.97 11.46 4.96
CA ARG A 183 9.39 12.56 5.84
C ARG A 183 8.52 12.66 7.10
N ILE A 184 7.21 12.51 6.98
CA ILE A 184 6.28 12.51 8.13
C ILE A 184 6.70 11.47 9.18
N GLY A 185 7.06 10.27 8.74
CA GLY A 185 7.53 9.21 9.65
C GLY A 185 8.85 9.55 10.34
N ASN A 186 9.77 10.14 9.59
CA ASN A 186 11.09 10.52 10.06
C ASN A 186 11.01 11.66 11.11
N GLU A 187 10.19 12.67 10.85
CA GLU A 187 10.02 13.84 11.73
C GLU A 187 9.20 13.54 12.97
N ALA A 188 8.29 12.58 12.89
CA ALA A 188 7.59 12.06 14.07
C ALA A 188 8.54 11.28 15.01
N HIS A 189 9.77 10.96 14.57
CA HIS A 189 10.68 10.05 15.27
C HIS A 189 9.98 8.74 15.66
N ALA A 190 9.19 8.19 14.74
CA ALA A 190 8.36 7.04 15.02
C ALA A 190 9.18 5.81 15.43
N ASP A 191 8.67 5.07 16.41
CA ASP A 191 9.22 3.77 16.80
C ASP A 191 9.04 2.74 15.67
N LEU A 192 7.99 2.89 14.86
CA LEU A 192 7.64 2.02 13.75
C LEU A 192 6.68 2.74 12.78
N ALA A 193 6.83 2.47 11.48
CA ALA A 193 5.92 2.95 10.44
C ALA A 193 5.42 1.80 9.55
N ILE A 194 4.21 1.94 9.01
CA ILE A 194 3.64 0.99 8.05
C ILE A 194 2.92 1.73 6.94
N SER A 195 3.09 1.27 5.69
CA SER A 195 2.22 1.64 4.57
C SER A 195 1.24 0.53 4.27
N ILE A 196 -0.04 0.85 4.15
CA ILE A 196 -1.13 -0.10 3.87
C ILE A 196 -1.58 0.08 2.43
N HIS A 197 -1.57 -1.01 1.66
CA HIS A 197 -1.88 -1.06 0.24
C HIS A 197 -2.74 -2.28 -0.12
N GLY A 198 -3.29 -2.25 -1.33
CA GLY A 198 -3.85 -3.42 -2.01
C GLY A 198 -3.21 -3.53 -3.39
N ASP A 199 -2.96 -4.76 -3.85
CA ASP A 199 -2.26 -4.97 -5.12
C ASP A 199 -3.24 -5.20 -6.28
N GLY A 200 -2.76 -5.08 -7.52
CA GLY A 200 -3.50 -5.38 -8.74
C GLY A 200 -2.69 -6.26 -9.68
N ASN A 201 -3.04 -7.54 -9.78
CA ASN A 201 -2.40 -8.49 -10.68
C ASN A 201 -3.44 -9.27 -11.51
N ASP A 202 -3.32 -9.19 -12.83
CA ASP A 202 -4.27 -9.82 -13.77
C ASP A 202 -4.00 -11.30 -14.05
N THR A 203 -2.93 -11.87 -13.49
CA THR A 203 -2.64 -13.30 -13.67
C THR A 203 -3.77 -14.14 -13.08
N PRO A 204 -4.38 -15.06 -13.85
CA PRO A 204 -5.45 -15.91 -13.35
C PRO A 204 -5.04 -16.67 -12.08
N GLY A 205 -5.82 -16.50 -11.02
CA GLY A 205 -5.57 -17.14 -9.73
C GLY A 205 -4.49 -16.47 -8.85
N ALA A 206 -3.88 -15.37 -9.29
CA ALA A 206 -2.99 -14.58 -8.44
C ALA A 206 -3.77 -14.00 -7.26
N ARG A 207 -3.39 -14.39 -6.05
CA ARG A 207 -4.06 -13.96 -4.82
C ARG A 207 -3.16 -14.09 -3.59
N GLY A 208 -3.54 -13.37 -2.54
CA GLY A 208 -2.90 -13.37 -1.23
C GLY A 208 -2.09 -12.11 -0.92
N PHE A 209 -1.76 -11.95 0.35
CA PHE A 209 -1.01 -10.80 0.86
C PHE A 209 0.50 -11.01 0.75
N HIS A 210 1.25 -9.92 0.69
CA HIS A 210 2.70 -9.94 0.87
C HIS A 210 3.21 -8.66 1.52
N VAL A 211 4.33 -8.76 2.23
CA VAL A 211 4.97 -7.65 2.95
C VAL A 211 6.22 -7.21 2.19
N LEU A 212 6.30 -5.93 1.86
CA LEU A 212 7.47 -5.34 1.23
C LEU A 212 8.41 -4.80 2.31
N VAL A 213 9.65 -5.28 2.30
CA VAL A 213 10.69 -4.89 3.25
C VAL A 213 11.81 -4.14 2.53
N PRO A 214 12.50 -3.20 3.21
CA PRO A 214 13.56 -2.42 2.57
C PRO A 214 14.78 -3.30 2.26
N VAL A 215 15.45 -2.99 1.15
CA VAL A 215 16.88 -3.27 0.98
C VAL A 215 17.70 -2.12 1.57
N ALA A 216 18.96 -2.38 1.93
CA ALA A 216 19.85 -1.38 2.49
C ALA A 216 20.25 -0.33 1.45
N THR A 217 20.06 0.93 1.81
CA THR A 217 20.53 2.13 1.12
C THR A 217 21.43 2.92 2.07
N ALA A 218 22.13 3.94 1.56
CA ALA A 218 22.88 4.85 2.44
C ALA A 218 22.01 5.54 3.50
N GLN A 219 20.71 5.72 3.22
CA GLN A 219 19.77 6.42 4.10
C GLN A 219 19.15 5.50 5.16
N ASN A 220 18.79 4.27 4.80
CA ASN A 220 17.95 3.41 5.65
C ASN A 220 18.68 2.19 6.23
N ALA A 221 19.97 1.98 5.94
CA ALA A 221 20.70 0.74 6.27
C ALA A 221 20.58 0.34 7.75
N THR A 222 20.59 1.30 8.67
CA THR A 222 20.47 1.06 10.12
C THR A 222 19.08 0.58 10.53
N MET A 223 18.05 0.86 9.73
CA MET A 223 16.66 0.48 9.99
C MET A 223 16.28 -0.87 9.38
N VAL A 224 17.03 -1.36 8.39
CA VAL A 224 16.69 -2.58 7.65
C VAL A 224 16.50 -3.81 8.55
N PRO A 225 17.40 -4.13 9.50
CA PRO A 225 17.20 -5.31 10.36
C PRO A 225 15.92 -5.21 11.20
N ALA A 226 15.62 -4.02 11.72
CA ALA A 226 14.42 -3.75 12.49
C ALA A 226 13.15 -3.87 11.65
N ALA A 227 13.16 -3.30 10.43
CA ALA A 227 12.07 -3.40 9.47
C ALA A 227 11.83 -4.86 9.02
N GLN A 228 12.89 -5.64 8.77
CA GLN A 228 12.78 -7.05 8.41
C GLN A 228 12.21 -7.91 9.55
N ARG A 229 12.59 -7.63 10.80
CA ARG A 229 11.97 -8.26 11.98
C ARG A 229 10.47 -7.97 12.02
N PHE A 230 10.09 -6.70 11.88
CA PHE A 230 8.66 -6.33 11.86
C PHE A 230 7.92 -6.98 10.67
N GLY A 231 8.50 -6.97 9.47
CA GLY A 231 7.89 -7.58 8.30
C GLY A 231 7.65 -9.08 8.46
N THR A 232 8.58 -9.79 9.12
CA THR A 232 8.41 -11.21 9.45
C THR A 232 7.24 -11.43 10.41
N LEU A 233 7.16 -10.65 11.50
CA LEU A 233 6.07 -10.72 12.47
C LEU A 233 4.72 -10.38 11.82
N LEU A 234 4.69 -9.38 10.95
CA LEU A 234 3.51 -9.01 10.20
C LEU A 234 3.05 -10.15 9.29
N ARG A 235 3.97 -10.74 8.53
CA ARG A 235 3.69 -11.90 7.68
C ARG A 235 3.17 -13.10 8.47
N ASP A 236 3.68 -13.35 9.67
CA ASP A 236 3.20 -14.44 10.54
C ASP A 236 1.81 -14.15 11.14
N SER A 237 1.47 -12.88 11.36
CA SER A 237 0.18 -12.48 11.96
C SER A 237 -0.97 -12.38 10.95
N PHE A 238 -0.70 -11.96 9.72
CA PHE A 238 -1.72 -11.61 8.73
C PHE A 238 -2.61 -12.76 8.26
N PRO A 239 -2.19 -14.04 8.27
CA PRO A 239 -3.09 -15.16 7.98
C PRO A 239 -4.32 -15.25 8.89
N ALA A 240 -4.30 -14.62 10.08
CA ALA A 240 -5.46 -14.52 10.96
C ALA A 240 -6.65 -13.77 10.32
N THR A 241 -6.41 -12.98 9.26
CA THR A 241 -7.45 -12.29 8.49
C THR A 241 -8.24 -13.22 7.57
N GLY A 242 -7.73 -14.44 7.31
CA GLY A 242 -8.23 -15.34 6.28
C GLY A 242 -7.61 -15.11 4.89
N MET A 243 -6.81 -14.05 4.70
CA MET A 243 -6.04 -13.85 3.46
C MET A 243 -4.87 -14.84 3.39
N PRO A 244 -4.71 -15.62 2.31
CA PRO A 244 -3.56 -16.49 2.16
C PRO A 244 -2.29 -15.68 1.90
N VAL A 245 -1.13 -16.29 2.13
CA VAL A 245 0.15 -15.76 1.64
C VAL A 245 0.11 -15.70 0.11
N SER A 246 0.62 -14.61 -0.46
CA SER A 246 0.67 -14.38 -1.91
C SER A 246 1.29 -15.58 -2.64
N ASN A 247 0.60 -16.03 -3.69
CA ASN A 247 1.07 -17.06 -4.61
C ASN A 247 1.72 -16.48 -5.88
N TYR A 248 1.83 -15.15 -6.01
CA TYR A 248 2.24 -14.47 -7.25
C TYR A 248 3.41 -13.50 -7.06
N LEU A 249 3.59 -12.95 -5.86
CA LEU A 249 4.70 -12.05 -5.55
C LEU A 249 5.36 -12.40 -4.21
N GLY A 250 6.68 -12.32 -4.20
CA GLY A 250 7.51 -12.53 -3.03
C GLY A 250 7.78 -14.00 -2.76
N THR A 251 8.60 -14.24 -1.74
CA THR A 251 8.93 -15.59 -1.28
C THR A 251 8.37 -15.74 0.12
N ASN A 252 7.41 -16.65 0.29
CA ASN A 252 6.70 -16.85 1.57
C ASN A 252 6.11 -15.53 2.14
N GLY A 253 5.51 -14.71 1.27
CA GLY A 253 4.84 -13.46 1.66
C GLY A 253 5.78 -12.32 2.03
N ILE A 254 7.09 -12.44 1.79
CA ILE A 254 8.06 -11.34 1.96
C ILE A 254 8.68 -11.00 0.60
N MET A 255 8.80 -9.71 0.31
CA MET A 255 9.53 -9.22 -0.87
C MET A 255 10.44 -8.06 -0.47
N ALA A 256 11.75 -8.22 -0.67
CA ALA A 256 12.69 -7.11 -0.49
C ALA A 256 12.66 -6.19 -1.72
N ARG A 257 12.57 -4.87 -1.48
CA ARG A 257 12.45 -3.86 -2.55
C ARG A 257 13.39 -2.68 -2.30
N GLY A 258 13.96 -2.14 -3.39
CA GLY A 258 14.87 -0.98 -3.39
C GLY A 258 14.43 0.15 -4.30
N ASP A 259 13.21 0.06 -4.82
CA ASP A 259 12.58 0.99 -5.77
C ASP A 259 11.35 1.69 -5.18
N LEU A 260 11.17 1.64 -3.85
CA LEU A 260 10.03 2.24 -3.16
C LEU A 260 10.51 3.42 -2.31
N GLY A 261 10.15 4.64 -2.71
CA GLY A 261 10.57 5.87 -2.02
C GLY A 261 10.23 5.88 -0.53
N GLY A 262 9.03 5.42 -0.18
CA GLY A 262 8.61 5.28 1.20
C GLY A 262 9.52 4.38 2.05
N LEU A 263 10.13 3.34 1.48
CA LEU A 263 11.08 2.47 2.17
C LEU A 263 12.52 3.00 2.12
N ASN A 264 12.94 3.48 0.96
CA ASN A 264 14.30 3.95 0.72
C ASN A 264 14.66 5.18 1.54
N LEU A 265 13.68 6.09 1.76
CA LEU A 265 13.87 7.37 2.44
C LEU A 265 13.57 7.31 3.95
N SER A 266 13.06 6.18 4.45
CA SER A 266 12.68 6.03 5.85
C SER A 266 13.93 5.95 6.74
N THR A 267 14.00 6.80 7.78
CA THR A 267 14.99 6.74 8.87
C THR A 267 14.44 6.09 10.13
N VAL A 268 13.22 5.55 10.06
CA VAL A 268 12.58 4.71 11.07
C VAL A 268 12.29 3.32 10.48
N PRO A 269 12.11 2.26 11.29
CA PRO A 269 11.73 0.96 10.76
C PRO A 269 10.37 1.05 10.04
N LYS A 270 10.34 0.75 8.73
CA LYS A 270 9.13 0.83 7.89
C LYS A 270 8.99 -0.39 6.99
N VAL A 271 7.76 -0.87 6.82
CA VAL A 271 7.36 -1.90 5.84
C VAL A 271 6.11 -1.46 5.09
N PHE A 272 5.82 -2.10 3.96
CA PHE A 272 4.53 -1.98 3.28
C PHE A 272 3.81 -3.33 3.40
N ILE A 273 2.49 -3.31 3.57
CA ILE A 273 1.64 -4.49 3.42
C ILE A 273 0.76 -4.32 2.19
N GLU A 274 0.88 -5.25 1.26
CA GLU A 274 -0.09 -5.47 0.20
C GLU A 274 -1.11 -6.47 0.72
N CYS A 275 -2.29 -5.99 1.11
CA CYS A 275 -3.25 -6.79 1.89
C CYS A 275 -3.94 -7.90 1.09
N GLY A 276 -3.83 -7.91 -0.24
CA GLY A 276 -4.47 -8.86 -1.15
C GLY A 276 -4.49 -8.32 -2.58
N ASN A 277 -4.91 -9.14 -3.54
CA ASN A 277 -5.07 -8.72 -4.94
C ASN A 277 -6.49 -8.24 -5.23
N MET A 278 -6.69 -6.94 -5.49
CA MET A 278 -7.98 -6.34 -5.79
C MET A 278 -8.59 -6.80 -7.13
N HIS A 279 -7.79 -7.42 -8.00
CA HIS A 279 -8.24 -8.01 -9.27
C HIS A 279 -8.63 -9.49 -9.10
N ASN A 280 -8.41 -10.09 -7.93
CA ASN A 280 -8.88 -11.43 -7.61
C ASN A 280 -10.23 -11.38 -6.89
N GLY A 281 -11.22 -12.13 -7.38
CA GLY A 281 -12.57 -12.12 -6.82
C GLY A 281 -12.66 -12.55 -5.36
N ASP A 282 -11.88 -13.56 -4.94
CA ASP A 282 -11.89 -14.06 -3.56
C ASP A 282 -11.24 -13.06 -2.59
N ASP A 283 -10.09 -12.51 -2.98
CA ASP A 283 -9.40 -11.49 -2.17
C ASP A 283 -10.23 -10.21 -2.09
N LEU A 284 -10.81 -9.75 -3.21
CA LEU A 284 -11.67 -8.58 -3.23
C LEU A 284 -12.89 -8.74 -2.32
N ALA A 285 -13.51 -9.93 -2.31
CA ALA A 285 -14.64 -10.22 -1.42
C ALA A 285 -14.24 -10.10 0.06
N LEU A 286 -13.04 -10.57 0.42
CA LEU A 286 -12.48 -10.34 1.75
C LEU A 286 -12.23 -8.85 1.99
N MET A 287 -11.46 -8.18 1.13
CA MET A 287 -11.02 -6.78 1.28
C MET A 287 -12.17 -5.78 1.40
N ARG A 288 -13.34 -6.08 0.83
CA ARG A 288 -14.56 -5.26 0.98
C ARG A 288 -15.26 -5.42 2.31
N SER A 289 -15.11 -6.56 2.96
CA SER A 289 -15.83 -6.84 4.19
C SER A 289 -15.27 -6.00 5.34
N ALA A 290 -16.16 -5.35 6.09
CA ALA A 290 -15.77 -4.62 7.30
C ALA A 290 -15.04 -5.53 8.30
N ALA A 291 -15.45 -6.80 8.39
CA ALA A 291 -14.81 -7.81 9.23
C ALA A 291 -13.34 -8.04 8.84
N PHE A 292 -13.04 -8.19 7.54
CA PHE A 292 -11.65 -8.33 7.10
C PHE A 292 -10.83 -7.08 7.39
N GLN A 293 -11.38 -5.89 7.13
CA GLN A 293 -10.64 -4.65 7.34
C GLN A 293 -10.29 -4.44 8.82
N GLN A 294 -11.21 -4.77 9.74
CA GLN A 294 -10.91 -4.77 11.17
C GLN A 294 -9.90 -5.86 11.54
N ASN A 295 -10.05 -7.08 11.00
CA ASN A 295 -9.09 -8.16 11.25
C ASN A 295 -7.68 -7.82 10.73
N ALA A 296 -7.58 -7.11 9.61
CA ALA A 296 -6.30 -6.64 9.06
C ALA A 296 -5.67 -5.61 10.00
N ALA A 297 -6.45 -4.64 10.48
CA ALA A 297 -6.00 -3.70 11.51
C ALA A 297 -5.53 -4.42 12.79
N ASP A 298 -6.28 -5.41 13.27
CA ASP A 298 -5.95 -6.16 14.48
C ASP A 298 -4.71 -7.06 14.29
N ALA A 299 -4.54 -7.67 13.11
CA ALA A 299 -3.35 -8.45 12.77
C ALA A 299 -2.10 -7.56 12.73
N ILE A 300 -2.20 -6.38 12.10
CA ILE A 300 -1.11 -5.39 12.08
C ILE A 300 -0.77 -4.95 13.51
N ALA A 301 -1.77 -4.58 14.33
CA ALA A 301 -1.55 -4.18 15.72
C ALA A 301 -0.94 -5.31 16.56
N ALA A 302 -1.33 -6.57 16.34
CA ALA A 302 -0.74 -7.72 17.01
C ALA A 302 0.74 -7.92 16.63
N ALA A 303 1.11 -7.74 15.36
CA ALA A 303 2.50 -7.78 14.93
C ALA A 303 3.34 -6.65 15.56
N MET A 304 2.78 -5.43 15.65
CA MET A 304 3.43 -4.31 16.33
C MET A 304 3.62 -4.59 17.83
N GLY A 305 2.59 -5.17 18.48
CA GLY A 305 2.68 -5.61 19.86
C GLY A 305 3.80 -6.63 20.09
N SER A 306 3.88 -7.65 19.24
CA SER A 306 4.98 -8.65 19.28
C SER A 306 6.35 -8.06 18.92
N TYR A 307 6.39 -6.94 18.21
CA TYR A 307 7.64 -6.25 17.90
C TYR A 307 8.19 -5.50 19.13
N PHE A 308 7.32 -4.94 19.97
CA PHE A 308 7.72 -4.17 21.16
C PHE A 308 7.74 -4.96 22.49
N GLY A 309 7.03 -6.08 22.56
CA GLY A 309 7.10 -7.04 23.67
C GLY A 309 8.34 -7.93 23.60
#